data_AF-I3XVJ1-F1
#
_entry.id   AF-I3XVJ1-F1
#
_cell.length_a   1.000
_cell.length_b   1.000
_cell.length_c   1.000
_cell.angle_alpha   90.00
_cell.angle_beta   90.00
_cell.angle_gamma   90.00
#
_symmetry.space_group_name_H-M   'P 1'
#
loop_
_entity.id
_entity.type
_entity.pdbx_description
1 polymer ?
#
loop_
_entity_poly.entity_id
_entity_poly.type
_entity_poly.pdbx_seq_one_letter_code
_entity_poly.pdbx_strand_id
1 'polypeptide(L)'
;MEVNLIAESLKFLVLGMSTVFTFLVLLVLVLNLQAKIIMKYFPAKKENITMGHSSLESSSQGHLAVVAAIAASLQSYKQSK
;
A
#
# COMPACT_ATOMS: atom_id res chain seq x y z
N MET A 1 44.74 22.48 31.74
CA MET A 1 44.58 21.42 30.72
C MET A 1 44.18 22.11 29.44
N GLU A 2 44.96 21.99 28.38
CA GLU A 2 44.61 22.62 27.10
C GLU A 2 43.47 21.83 26.44
N VAL A 3 42.27 22.41 26.48
CA VAL A 3 41.12 21.89 25.76
C VAL A 3 41.26 22.24 24.30
N ASN A 4 41.51 21.23 23.47
CA ASN A 4 41.54 21.38 22.03
C ASN A 4 40.09 21.52 21.53
N LEU A 5 39.61 22.77 21.41
CA LEU A 5 38.22 23.10 21.05
C LEU A 5 37.77 22.42 19.74
N ILE A 6 38.68 22.22 18.80
CA ILE A 6 38.42 21.51 17.54
C ILE A 6 38.15 20.02 17.79
N ALA A 7 38.97 19.38 18.63
CA ALA A 7 38.80 17.98 18.98
C ALA A 7 37.50 17.75 19.78
N GLU A 8 37.10 18.71 20.60
CA GLU A 8 35.87 18.65 21.39
C GLU A 8 34.63 18.85 20.52
N SER A 9 34.68 19.80 19.58
CA SER A 9 33.60 20.01 18.59
C SER A 9 33.39 18.79 17.70
N LEU A 10 34.46 18.10 17.31
CA LEU A 10 34.37 16.86 16.52
C LEU A 10 33.70 15.73 17.31
N LYS A 11 33.99 15.61 18.62
CA LYS A 11 33.31 14.66 19.50
C LYS A 11 31.81 14.94 19.57
N PHE A 12 31.41 16.21 19.71
CA PHE A 12 30.00 16.58 19.72
C PHE A 12 29.30 16.34 18.39
N LEU A 13 29.98 16.56 17.25
CA LEU A 13 29.44 16.23 15.93
C LEU A 13 29.15 14.73 15.80
N VAL A 14 30.11 13.88 16.13
CA VAL A 14 29.95 12.42 16.07
C VAL A 14 28.88 11.95 17.05
N LEU A 15 28.87 12.50 18.27
CA LEU A 15 27.89 12.15 19.29
C LEU A 15 26.46 12.54 18.87
N GLY A 16 26.28 13.75 18.35
CA GLY A 16 24.98 14.24 17.87
C GLY A 16 24.46 13.43 16.69
N MET A 17 25.30 13.22 15.66
CA MET A 17 24.94 12.44 14.49
C MET A 17 24.63 10.98 14.83
N SER A 18 25.44 10.36 15.69
CA SER A 18 25.21 8.98 16.15
C SER A 18 23.92 8.83 16.95
N THR A 19 23.62 9.80 17.82
CA THR A 19 22.41 9.77 18.65
C THR A 19 21.15 9.87 17.79
N VAL A 20 21.12 10.82 16.84
CA VAL A 20 20.00 10.98 15.91
C VAL A 20 19.85 9.74 15.03
N PHE A 21 20.96 9.22 14.48
CA PHE A 21 20.92 8.01 13.67
C PHE A 21 20.37 6.80 14.45
N THR A 22 20.86 6.58 15.67
CA THR A 22 20.38 5.51 16.55
C THR A 22 18.90 5.65 16.85
N PHE A 23 18.44 6.87 17.11
CA PHE A 23 17.03 7.17 17.35
C PHE A 23 16.16 6.83 16.13
N LEU A 24 16.60 7.18 14.92
CA LEU A 24 15.87 6.84 13.68
C LEU A 24 15.80 5.32 13.47
N VAL A 25 16.89 4.59 13.71
CA VAL A 25 16.89 3.13 13.65
C VAL A 25 15.88 2.55 14.64
N LEU A 26 15.87 3.06 15.88
CA LEU A 26 14.92 2.66 16.91
C LEU A 26 13.46 2.93 16.49
N LEU A 27 13.18 4.10 15.89
CA LEU A 27 11.86 4.42 15.36
C LEU A 27 11.42 3.41 14.30
N VAL A 28 12.30 3.07 13.36
CA VAL A 28 11.99 2.07 12.32
C VAL A 28 11.69 0.71 12.96
N LEU A 29 12.46 0.29 13.97
CA LEU A 29 12.20 -0.96 14.70
C LEU A 29 10.83 -0.96 15.40
N VAL A 30 10.50 0.14 16.08
CA VAL A 30 9.21 0.30 16.76
C VAL A 30 8.06 0.30 15.74
N LEU A 31 8.21 0.98 14.61
CA LEU A 31 7.21 0.99 13.54
C LEU A 31 6.96 -0.42 12.97
N ASN A 32 8.02 -1.19 12.76
CA ASN A 32 7.91 -2.58 12.31
C ASN A 32 7.22 -3.46 13.36
N LEU A 33 7.53 -3.26 14.64
CA LEU A 33 6.87 -3.97 15.74
C LEU A 33 5.38 -3.62 15.79
N GLN A 34 5.03 -2.34 15.70
CA GLN A 34 3.66 -1.86 15.62
C GLN A 34 2.93 -2.48 14.41
N ALA A 35 3.55 -2.49 13.22
CA ALA A 35 2.96 -3.10 12.03
C ALA A 35 2.65 -4.59 12.22
N LYS A 36 3.55 -5.33 12.88
CA LYS A 36 3.34 -6.76 13.21
C LYS A 36 2.21 -6.97 14.22
N ILE A 37 2.12 -6.11 15.22
CA ILE A 37 1.02 -6.12 16.21
C ILE A 37 -0.30 -5.83 15.50
N ILE A 38 -0.36 -4.77 14.69
CA ILE A 38 -1.55 -4.39 13.92
C ILE A 38 -1.98 -5.55 13.02
N MET A 39 -1.08 -6.17 12.25
CA MET A 39 -1.42 -7.30 11.39
C MET A 39 -1.93 -8.53 12.17
N LYS A 40 -1.51 -8.72 13.43
CA LYS A 40 -1.96 -9.82 14.28
C LYS A 40 -3.35 -9.59 14.87
N TYR A 41 -3.63 -8.38 15.36
CA TYR A 41 -4.89 -8.06 16.05
C TYR A 41 -5.97 -7.49 15.13
N PHE A 42 -5.55 -6.80 14.07
CA PHE A 42 -6.37 -6.28 12.98
C PHE A 42 -5.83 -6.84 11.66
N PRO A 43 -5.94 -8.16 11.43
CA PRO A 43 -5.57 -8.73 10.15
C PRO A 43 -6.39 -7.98 9.09
N ALA A 44 -5.70 -7.25 8.22
CA ALA A 44 -6.33 -6.67 7.05
C ALA A 44 -7.07 -7.83 6.38
N LYS A 45 -8.41 -7.73 6.34
CA LYS A 45 -9.23 -8.64 5.56
C LYS A 45 -8.52 -8.70 4.22
N LYS A 46 -8.05 -9.89 3.83
CA LYS A 46 -7.49 -10.09 2.50
C LYS A 46 -8.65 -9.79 1.56
N GLU A 47 -8.80 -8.53 1.18
CA GLU A 47 -9.37 -8.23 -0.10
C GLU A 47 -8.41 -8.96 -1.03
N ASN A 48 -8.89 -10.07 -1.58
CA ASN A 48 -8.30 -10.62 -2.78
C ASN A 48 -8.40 -9.47 -3.79
N ILE A 49 -7.44 -8.55 -3.75
CA ILE A 49 -6.97 -7.92 -4.95
C ILE A 49 -6.31 -9.09 -5.67
N THR A 50 -7.15 -9.91 -6.30
CA THR A 50 -6.79 -10.57 -7.53
C THR A 50 -6.23 -9.42 -8.35
N MET A 51 -4.90 -9.27 -8.36
CA MET A 51 -4.24 -8.70 -9.51
C MET A 51 -4.70 -9.61 -10.63
N GLY A 52 -5.85 -9.24 -11.22
CA GLY A 52 -6.34 -9.82 -12.42
C GLY A 52 -5.18 -9.66 -13.36
N HIS A 53 -4.51 -10.78 -13.62
CA HIS A 53 -3.80 -10.98 -14.86
C HIS A 53 -4.60 -10.22 -15.90
N SER A 54 -3.99 -9.18 -16.47
CA SER A 54 -4.60 -8.27 -17.42
C SER A 54 -5.10 -9.10 -18.60
N SER A 55 -6.29 -9.68 -18.48
CA SER A 55 -7.02 -10.26 -19.57
C SER A 55 -7.50 -9.06 -20.35
N LEU A 56 -6.70 -8.68 -21.34
CA LEU A 56 -7.04 -7.84 -22.49
C LEU A 56 -8.22 -8.43 -23.31
N GLU A 57 -9.21 -9.05 -22.66
CA GLU A 57 -10.28 -9.81 -23.30
C GLU A 57 -11.68 -9.56 -22.70
N SER A 58 -11.84 -8.71 -21.68
CA SER A 58 -13.16 -8.48 -21.06
C SER A 58 -13.91 -7.23 -21.55
N SER A 59 -13.31 -6.36 -22.37
CA SER A 59 -14.01 -5.17 -22.89
C SER A 59 -15.05 -5.50 -23.97
N SER A 60 -14.85 -6.57 -24.74
CA SER A 60 -15.79 -7.02 -25.77
C SER A 60 -16.98 -7.78 -25.16
N GLN A 61 -16.74 -8.66 -24.18
CA GLN A 61 -17.80 -9.42 -23.51
C GLN A 61 -18.76 -8.51 -22.72
N GLY A 62 -18.23 -7.46 -22.06
CA GLY A 62 -19.08 -6.49 -21.36
C GLY A 62 -20.02 -5.74 -22.31
N HIS A 63 -19.52 -5.33 -23.47
CA HIS A 63 -20.33 -4.63 -24.48
C HIS A 63 -21.37 -5.56 -25.14
N LEU A 64 -20.99 -6.80 -25.43
CA LEU A 64 -21.89 -7.83 -25.97
C LEU A 64 -23.00 -8.19 -24.98
N ALA A 65 -22.69 -8.29 -23.68
CA ALA A 65 -23.69 -8.55 -22.64
C ALA A 65 -24.71 -7.42 -22.53
N VAL A 66 -24.27 -6.16 -22.63
CA VAL A 66 -25.16 -4.99 -22.62
C VAL A 66 -26.04 -4.98 -23.88
N VAL A 67 -25.47 -5.23 -25.06
CA VAL A 67 -26.24 -5.29 -26.32
C VAL A 67 -27.25 -6.45 -26.31
N ALA A 68 -26.89 -7.61 -25.77
CA ALA A 68 -27.77 -8.76 -25.63
C ALA A 68 -28.93 -8.48 -24.66
N ALA A 69 -28.68 -7.80 -23.55
CA ALA A 69 -29.71 -7.41 -22.59
C ALA A 69 -30.73 -6.44 -23.22
N ILE A 70 -30.26 -5.48 -24.03
CA ILE A 70 -31.12 -4.53 -24.74
C ILE A 70 -31.96 -5.27 -25.80
N ALA A 71 -31.34 -6.16 -26.58
CA ALA A 71 -32.04 -6.94 -27.61
C ALA A 71 -33.11 -7.86 -27.02
N ALA A 72 -32.80 -8.56 -25.92
CA ALA A 72 -33.75 -9.41 -25.20
C ALA A 72 -34.95 -8.61 -24.68
N SER A 73 -34.72 -7.42 -24.15
CA SER A 73 -35.78 -6.54 -23.66
C SER A 73 -36.73 -6.11 -24.79
N LEU A 74 -36.18 -5.78 -25.96
CA LEU A 74 -36.97 -5.38 -27.12
C LEU A 74 -37.77 -6.55 -27.72
N GLN A 75 -37.19 -7.75 -27.74
CA GLN A 75 -37.87 -8.96 -28.19
C GLN A 75 -39.01 -9.37 -27.24
N SER A 76 -38.79 -9.30 -25.93
CA SER A 76 -39.82 -9.57 -24.92
C SER A 76 -40.98 -8.58 -25.01
N TYR A 77 -40.70 -7.30 -25.29
CA TYR A 77 -41.74 -6.29 -25.52
C TYR A 77 -42.56 -6.59 -26.78
N LYS A 78 -41.90 -6.99 -27.88
CA LYS A 78 -42.56 -7.38 -29.13
C LYS A 78 -43.40 -8.65 -29.01
N GLN A 79 -43.02 -9.59 -28.15
CA GLN A 79 -43.76 -10.84 -27.94
C GLN A 79 -44.89 -10.71 -26.92
N SER A 80 -44.85 -9.66 -26.08
CA SER A 80 -45.92 -9.32 -25.14
C SER A 80 -47.02 -8.44 -25.75
N LYS A 81 -46.95 -8.12 -27.05
CA LYS A 81 -47.96 -7.36 -27.80
C LYS A 81 -48.46 -8.19 -28.97
#